data_AF-A0AA35WJQ3-F1
#
_entry.id   AF-A0AA35WJQ3-F1
#
_cell.length_a   1.000
_cell.length_b   1.000
_cell.length_c   1.000
_cell.angle_alpha   90.00
_cell.angle_beta   90.00
_cell.angle_gamma   90.00
#
_symmetry.space_group_name_H-M   'P 1'
#
loop_
_entity.id
_entity.type
_entity.pdbx_description
1 polymer ?
#
loop_
_entity_poly.entity_id
_entity_poly.type
_entity_poly.pdbx_seq_one_letter_code
_entity_poly.pdbx_strand_id
1 'polypeptide(L)'
;MVPDSATTLEGLQATQVFINSLGRYGNAPFLFPIFGGGELPQAFCRLSAVYGGVYCLQRHVSSIVTSSGDNTVSSVVCSSGQKIKCSSAVLSSAFFSQMTGFKDSIKTTRVSRGIFVTDSPLPGTNGKLSLLTLPPGSLDSAHSTAVIRVLQLDPPSNNCPPGTFLVHMQCSGSEATAEQDLQPAVRALFTDPLDTDSSGSRPRLLWSLYYNVDLHCVDHTHQSGPHGLYLTSEPDTSIGYEKAANEVAPHVYKPFS
;
A
#
# COMPACT_ATOMS: atom_id res chain seq x y z
N MET A 1 -1.36 4.66 -13.93
CA MET A 1 0.00 5.00 -14.39
C MET A 1 0.79 3.72 -14.48
N VAL A 2 1.48 3.54 -15.60
CA VAL A 2 2.25 2.32 -15.92
C VAL A 2 3.75 2.55 -15.68
N PRO A 3 4.54 1.51 -15.36
CA PRO A 3 5.99 1.63 -15.24
C PRO A 3 6.65 1.90 -16.60
N ASP A 4 7.91 2.34 -16.60
CA ASP A 4 8.69 2.60 -17.83
C ASP A 4 8.88 1.34 -18.69
N SER A 5 8.83 0.17 -18.06
CA SER A 5 8.91 -1.14 -18.74
C SER A 5 7.59 -1.59 -19.35
N ALA A 6 6.51 -0.82 -19.22
CA ALA A 6 5.19 -1.21 -19.70
C ALA A 6 5.11 -1.20 -21.23
N THR A 7 4.40 -2.17 -21.77
CA THR A 7 4.09 -2.25 -23.19
C THR A 7 3.13 -1.14 -23.61
N THR A 8 3.13 -0.80 -24.91
CA THR A 8 2.17 0.15 -25.48
C THR A 8 0.73 -0.24 -25.17
N LEU A 9 0.41 -1.54 -25.19
CA LEU A 9 -0.94 -2.02 -24.91
C LEU A 9 -1.35 -1.75 -23.46
N GLU A 10 -0.49 -2.03 -22.49
CA GLU A 10 -0.74 -1.75 -21.08
C GLU A 10 -0.93 -0.24 -20.83
N GLY A 11 -0.10 0.60 -21.48
CA GLY A 11 -0.23 2.05 -21.43
C GLY A 11 -1.57 2.55 -21.99
N LEU A 12 -2.01 2.02 -23.13
CA LEU A 12 -3.30 2.34 -23.73
C LEU A 12 -4.48 1.90 -22.84
N GLN A 13 -4.42 0.69 -22.28
CA GLN A 13 -5.44 0.20 -21.36
C GLN A 13 -5.55 1.07 -20.10
N ALA A 14 -4.42 1.42 -19.48
CA ALA A 14 -4.42 2.29 -18.31
C ALA A 14 -4.99 3.69 -18.63
N THR A 15 -4.68 4.22 -19.82
CA THR A 15 -5.21 5.50 -20.29
C THR A 15 -6.72 5.42 -20.53
N GLN A 16 -7.19 4.35 -21.16
CA GLN A 16 -8.61 4.10 -21.37
C GLN A 16 -9.38 4.04 -20.05
N VAL A 17 -8.87 3.30 -19.06
CA VAL A 17 -9.47 3.21 -17.72
C VAL A 17 -9.51 4.58 -17.04
N PHE A 18 -8.42 5.35 -17.11
CA PHE A 18 -8.36 6.70 -16.56
C PHE A 18 -9.43 7.62 -17.17
N ILE A 19 -9.51 7.68 -18.51
CA ILE A 19 -10.48 8.51 -19.22
C ILE A 19 -11.91 8.09 -18.91
N ASN A 20 -12.19 6.77 -18.93
CA ASN A 20 -13.52 6.24 -18.64
C ASN A 20 -13.97 6.48 -17.19
N SER A 21 -13.02 6.74 -16.28
CA SER A 21 -13.32 7.01 -14.88
C SER A 21 -13.58 8.50 -14.59
N LEU A 22 -13.21 9.40 -15.52
CA LEU A 22 -13.45 10.83 -15.37
C LEU A 22 -14.95 11.16 -15.38
N GLY A 23 -15.35 12.12 -14.54
CA GLY A 23 -16.73 12.62 -14.52
C GLY A 23 -17.75 11.71 -13.84
N ARG A 24 -17.38 10.48 -13.44
CA ARG A 24 -18.33 9.53 -12.84
C ARG A 24 -18.89 10.01 -11.50
N TYR A 25 -18.03 10.52 -10.63
CA TYR A 25 -18.40 11.05 -9.31
C TYR A 25 -17.83 12.44 -9.04
N GLY A 26 -17.09 13.00 -10.00
CA GLY A 26 -16.42 14.29 -9.87
C GLY A 26 -15.44 14.51 -11.02
N ASN A 27 -14.69 15.60 -10.95
CA ASN A 27 -13.77 16.00 -12.02
C ASN A 27 -12.47 15.18 -12.08
N ALA A 28 -12.22 14.35 -11.06
CA ALA A 28 -11.06 13.47 -10.99
C ALA A 28 -11.49 11.99 -11.10
N PRO A 29 -10.63 11.10 -11.64
CA PRO A 29 -10.96 9.69 -11.83
C PRO A 29 -10.69 8.84 -10.57
N PHE A 30 -10.59 9.47 -9.40
CA PHE A 30 -10.20 8.83 -8.15
C PHE A 30 -11.23 9.11 -7.06
N LEU A 31 -11.37 8.14 -6.15
CA LEU A 31 -12.10 8.27 -4.90
C LEU A 31 -11.17 7.91 -3.76
N PHE A 32 -11.41 8.53 -2.61
CA PHE A 32 -10.70 8.20 -1.38
C PHE A 32 -11.73 8.02 -0.25
N PRO A 33 -11.63 6.95 0.54
CA PRO A 33 -12.54 6.73 1.66
C PRO A 33 -12.38 7.80 2.74
N ILE A 34 -13.51 8.27 3.27
CA ILE A 34 -13.53 9.06 4.50
C ILE A 34 -12.94 8.19 5.62
N PHE A 35 -12.12 8.79 6.49
CA PHE A 35 -11.30 8.09 7.51
C PHE A 35 -10.15 7.23 6.96
N GLY A 36 -9.92 7.25 5.64
CA GLY A 36 -8.71 6.73 5.03
C GLY A 36 -8.80 5.26 4.60
N GLY A 37 -7.74 4.80 3.93
CA GLY A 37 -7.69 3.47 3.30
C GLY A 37 -7.81 2.30 4.28
N GLY A 38 -7.61 2.54 5.58
CA GLY A 38 -7.76 1.54 6.65
C GLY A 38 -9.18 1.07 6.89
N GLU A 39 -10.19 1.78 6.38
CA GLU A 39 -11.61 1.39 6.50
C GLU A 39 -11.98 0.25 5.55
N LEU A 40 -11.27 0.09 4.43
CA LEU A 40 -11.58 -0.96 3.45
C LEU A 40 -11.40 -2.37 4.03
N PRO A 41 -10.25 -2.74 4.64
CA PRO A 41 -10.13 -4.03 5.33
C PRO A 41 -11.20 -4.25 6.40
N GLN A 42 -11.54 -3.21 7.18
CA GLN A 42 -12.56 -3.32 8.22
C GLN A 42 -13.95 -3.61 7.66
N ALA A 43 -14.31 -2.97 6.54
CA ALA A 43 -15.58 -3.22 5.86
C ALA A 43 -15.69 -4.69 5.39
N PHE A 44 -14.62 -5.26 4.82
CA PHE A 44 -14.60 -6.69 4.46
C PHE A 44 -14.63 -7.60 5.69
N CYS A 45 -13.94 -7.24 6.77
CA CYS A 45 -14.02 -7.99 8.02
C CYS A 45 -15.43 -8.03 8.59
N ARG A 46 -16.12 -6.88 8.59
CA ARG A 46 -17.51 -6.77 8.99
C ARG A 46 -18.42 -7.63 8.11
N LEU A 47 -18.23 -7.61 6.79
CA LEU A 47 -19.00 -8.42 5.87
C LEU A 47 -18.85 -9.92 6.19
N SER A 48 -17.63 -10.41 6.38
CA SER A 48 -17.39 -11.81 6.75
C SER A 48 -18.02 -12.17 8.11
N ALA A 49 -17.98 -11.27 9.09
CA ALA A 49 -18.63 -11.49 10.39
C ALA A 49 -20.15 -11.68 10.27
N VAL A 50 -20.82 -10.94 9.36
CA VAL A 50 -22.25 -11.12 9.06
C VAL A 50 -22.56 -12.54 8.57
N TYR A 51 -21.62 -13.16 7.85
CA TYR A 51 -21.71 -14.54 7.38
C TYR A 51 -21.13 -15.57 8.37
N GLY A 52 -20.92 -15.19 9.63
CA GLY A 52 -20.47 -16.10 10.69
C GLY A 52 -18.95 -16.22 10.85
N GLY A 53 -18.16 -15.37 10.18
CA GLY A 53 -16.72 -15.27 10.40
C GLY A 53 -16.39 -14.81 11.82
N VAL A 54 -15.43 -15.48 12.46
CA VAL A 54 -14.98 -15.15 13.83
C VAL A 54 -13.60 -14.47 13.78
N TYR A 55 -13.50 -13.31 14.42
CA TYR A 55 -12.28 -12.50 14.45
C TYR A 55 -11.59 -12.58 15.81
N CYS A 56 -10.29 -12.86 15.80
CA CYS A 56 -9.45 -12.91 16.99
C CYS A 56 -8.24 -11.99 16.80
N LEU A 57 -8.29 -10.77 17.36
CA LEU A 57 -7.13 -9.87 17.39
C LEU A 57 -6.11 -10.31 18.45
N GLN A 58 -4.89 -9.77 18.35
CA GLN A 58 -3.76 -10.09 19.24
C GLN A 58 -3.43 -11.59 19.30
N ARG A 59 -3.77 -12.33 18.26
CA ARG A 59 -3.57 -13.77 18.18
C ARG A 59 -2.78 -14.15 16.93
N HIS A 60 -1.47 -14.28 17.09
CA HIS A 60 -0.62 -14.73 16.00
C HIS A 60 -0.67 -16.24 15.82
N VAL A 61 -0.59 -16.68 14.56
CA VAL A 61 -0.27 -18.07 14.20
C VAL A 61 1.21 -18.29 14.53
N SER A 62 1.60 -19.51 14.89
CA SER A 62 3.00 -19.86 15.18
C SER A 62 3.52 -20.92 14.22
N SER A 63 2.68 -21.88 13.83
CA SER A 63 3.05 -22.90 12.86
C SER A 63 1.84 -23.47 12.13
N ILE A 64 2.11 -24.09 10.98
CA ILE A 64 1.14 -24.81 10.17
C ILE A 64 1.48 -26.29 10.24
N VAL A 65 0.47 -27.12 10.46
CA VAL A 65 0.63 -28.56 10.55
C VAL A 65 0.05 -29.20 9.30
N THR A 66 0.88 -29.96 8.60
CA THR A 66 0.48 -30.73 7.42
C THR A 66 0.21 -32.18 7.77
N SER A 67 -0.64 -32.85 6.98
CA SER A 67 -0.87 -34.29 7.10
C SER A 67 0.35 -35.07 6.59
N SER A 68 0.76 -36.10 7.31
CA SER A 68 1.86 -36.98 6.94
C SER A 68 1.46 -37.84 5.72
N GLY A 69 1.96 -37.48 4.54
CA GLY A 69 1.75 -38.21 3.29
C GLY A 69 1.54 -37.29 2.08
N ASP A 70 0.63 -36.33 2.21
CA ASP A 70 0.11 -35.56 1.06
C ASP A 70 0.51 -34.08 1.07
N ASN A 71 1.37 -33.68 2.02
CA ASN A 71 1.78 -32.29 2.23
C ASN A 71 0.59 -31.31 2.22
N THR A 72 -0.55 -31.71 2.82
CA THR A 72 -1.79 -30.93 2.82
C THR A 72 -2.02 -30.30 4.19
N VAL A 73 -2.48 -29.04 4.23
CA VAL A 73 -2.80 -28.33 5.47
C VAL A 73 -3.87 -29.09 6.25
N SER A 74 -3.62 -29.30 7.55
CA SER A 74 -4.57 -29.99 8.45
C SER A 74 -5.01 -29.12 9.63
N SER A 75 -4.14 -28.20 10.06
CA SER A 75 -4.38 -27.33 11.21
C SER A 75 -3.35 -26.21 11.30
N VAL A 76 -3.71 -25.16 12.03
CA VAL A 76 -2.81 -24.10 12.46
C VAL A 76 -2.64 -24.13 13.98
N VAL A 77 -1.45 -23.80 14.45
CA VAL A 77 -1.16 -23.64 15.88
C VAL A 77 -1.04 -22.17 16.18
N CYS A 78 -1.84 -21.66 17.11
CA CYS A 78 -1.74 -20.30 17.59
C CYS A 78 -0.64 -20.16 18.66
N SER A 79 -0.16 -18.94 18.84
CA SER A 79 0.73 -18.50 19.92
C SER A 79 0.41 -19.00 21.33
N SER A 80 -0.88 -19.09 21.67
CA SER A 80 -1.39 -19.67 22.92
C SER A 80 -1.15 -21.19 23.09
N GLY A 81 -0.62 -21.87 22.06
CA GLY A 81 -0.56 -23.33 21.99
C GLY A 81 -1.84 -24.02 21.49
N GLN A 82 -2.95 -23.29 21.32
CA GLN A 82 -4.19 -23.85 20.78
C GLN A 82 -4.02 -24.30 19.33
N LYS A 83 -4.42 -25.54 19.04
CA LYS A 83 -4.46 -26.11 17.69
C LYS A 83 -5.86 -26.00 17.11
N ILE A 84 -5.99 -25.34 15.96
CA ILE A 84 -7.25 -25.15 15.24
C ILE A 84 -7.20 -25.98 13.96
N LYS A 85 -8.14 -26.92 13.81
CA LYS A 85 -8.23 -27.76 12.60
C LYS A 85 -8.80 -26.94 11.44
N CYS A 86 -8.19 -27.06 10.27
CA CYS A 86 -8.64 -26.43 9.03
C CYS A 86 -8.17 -27.23 7.81
N SER A 87 -8.97 -27.22 6.75
CA SER A 87 -8.59 -27.79 5.44
C SER A 87 -7.75 -26.84 4.60
N SER A 88 -7.81 -25.55 4.91
CA SER A 88 -7.09 -24.51 4.18
C SER A 88 -6.71 -23.37 5.11
N ALA A 89 -5.64 -22.66 4.74
CA ALA A 89 -5.15 -21.49 5.46
C ALA A 89 -4.78 -20.40 4.44
N VAL A 90 -5.26 -19.17 4.68
CA VAL A 90 -4.89 -17.98 3.91
C VAL A 90 -4.05 -17.09 4.82
N LEU A 91 -2.85 -16.72 4.39
CA LEU A 91 -1.90 -15.98 5.21
C LEU A 91 -1.21 -14.87 4.42
N SER A 92 -0.85 -13.78 5.09
CA SER A 92 -0.02 -12.74 4.50
C SER A 92 1.42 -13.23 4.33
N SER A 93 2.02 -12.91 3.19
CA SER A 93 3.43 -13.13 2.89
C SER A 93 4.38 -12.56 3.95
N ALA A 94 4.00 -11.46 4.61
CA ALA A 94 4.76 -10.86 5.70
C ALA A 94 4.99 -11.81 6.88
N PHE A 95 4.03 -12.69 7.14
CA PHE A 95 4.14 -13.70 8.19
C PHE A 95 5.07 -14.85 7.77
N PHE A 96 5.18 -15.11 6.47
CA PHE A 96 5.90 -16.26 5.91
C PHE A 96 7.34 -15.97 5.47
N SER A 97 7.71 -14.71 5.25
CA SER A 97 9.09 -14.33 4.90
C SER A 97 10.11 -14.76 5.97
N GLN A 98 9.64 -15.01 7.20
CA GLN A 98 10.42 -15.50 8.33
C GLN A 98 10.51 -17.04 8.42
N MET A 99 9.70 -17.79 7.67
CA MET A 99 9.73 -19.26 7.65
C MET A 99 10.60 -19.79 6.50
N THR A 100 11.38 -20.83 6.78
CA THR A 100 12.26 -21.49 5.79
C THR A 100 11.45 -22.29 4.77
N GLY A 101 11.68 -22.09 3.47
CA GLY A 101 11.13 -22.95 2.39
C GLY A 101 10.39 -22.25 1.26
N PHE A 102 10.05 -20.95 1.39
CA PHE A 102 9.25 -20.20 0.40
C PHE A 102 9.93 -18.92 -0.09
N LYS A 103 11.23 -18.77 0.15
CA LYS A 103 11.99 -17.58 -0.23
C LYS A 103 11.97 -17.32 -1.74
N ASP A 104 11.92 -18.37 -2.54
CA ASP A 104 11.96 -18.26 -4.00
C ASP A 104 10.62 -17.77 -4.60
N SER A 105 9.50 -17.91 -3.88
CA SER A 105 8.17 -17.44 -4.29
C SER A 105 7.78 -16.08 -3.68
N ILE A 106 8.66 -15.45 -2.91
CA ILE A 106 8.40 -14.15 -2.28
C ILE A 106 9.42 -13.13 -2.78
N LYS A 107 8.95 -12.15 -3.56
CA LYS A 107 9.75 -11.02 -3.98
C LYS A 107 9.63 -9.89 -2.96
N THR A 108 10.76 -9.51 -2.36
CA THR A 108 10.82 -8.36 -1.47
C THR A 108 11.13 -7.08 -2.26
N THR A 109 10.33 -6.04 -2.06
CA THR A 109 10.55 -4.70 -2.65
C THR A 109 10.56 -3.66 -1.55
N ARG A 110 11.63 -2.87 -1.47
CA ARG A 110 11.74 -1.77 -0.52
C ARG A 110 10.98 -0.54 -1.02
N VAL A 111 10.26 0.12 -0.12
CA VAL A 111 9.48 1.33 -0.39
C VAL A 111 9.84 2.39 0.63
N SER A 112 10.08 3.60 0.15
CA SER A 112 10.32 4.78 0.99
C SER A 112 9.00 5.53 1.16
N ARG A 113 8.59 5.76 2.41
CA ARG A 113 7.35 6.47 2.74
C ARG A 113 7.62 7.65 3.66
N GLY A 114 6.83 8.70 3.46
CA GLY A 114 6.82 9.90 4.28
C GLY A 114 5.38 10.27 4.66
N ILE A 115 5.18 10.70 5.90
CA ILE A 115 3.92 11.27 6.39
C ILE A 115 4.23 12.66 6.93
N PHE A 116 3.49 13.65 6.46
CA PHE A 116 3.73 15.06 6.76
C PHE A 116 2.43 15.72 7.19
N VAL A 117 2.48 16.52 8.26
CA VAL A 117 1.38 17.38 8.67
C VAL A 117 1.75 18.82 8.35
N THR A 118 0.88 19.52 7.62
CA THR A 118 1.10 20.92 7.24
C THR A 118 -0.01 21.84 7.74
N ASP A 119 0.32 23.13 7.87
CA ASP A 119 -0.62 24.17 8.31
C ASP A 119 -1.48 24.77 7.18
N SER A 120 -1.15 24.43 5.94
CA SER A 120 -1.78 24.95 4.73
C SER A 120 -1.65 23.91 3.60
N PRO A 121 -2.46 24.02 2.54
CA PRO A 121 -2.42 23.04 1.48
C PRO A 121 -1.22 23.24 0.55
N LEU A 122 -0.84 22.17 -0.15
CA LEU A 122 0.17 22.18 -1.20
C LEU A 122 -0.23 23.17 -2.31
N PRO A 123 0.75 23.84 -2.94
CA PRO A 123 0.50 24.77 -4.04
C PRO A 123 -0.36 24.14 -5.16
N GLY A 124 -1.32 24.90 -5.67
CA GLY A 124 -2.17 24.47 -6.80
C GLY A 124 -3.27 23.44 -6.47
N THR A 125 -3.36 22.97 -5.23
CA THR A 125 -4.38 21.97 -4.83
C THR A 125 -5.71 22.58 -4.37
N ASN A 126 -5.73 23.89 -4.11
CA ASN A 126 -6.91 24.61 -3.59
C ASN A 126 -7.51 23.99 -2.32
N GLY A 127 -6.68 23.37 -1.48
CA GLY A 127 -7.13 22.76 -0.21
C GLY A 127 -7.95 21.49 -0.36
N LYS A 128 -7.95 20.85 -1.53
CA LYS A 128 -8.72 19.63 -1.80
C LYS A 128 -7.83 18.39 -1.69
N LEU A 129 -8.47 17.24 -1.48
CA LEU A 129 -7.89 15.92 -1.75
C LEU A 129 -7.22 15.92 -3.14
N SER A 130 -5.90 15.71 -3.18
CA SER A 130 -5.11 15.85 -4.40
C SER A 130 -4.03 14.79 -4.49
N LEU A 131 -3.87 14.22 -5.69
CA LEU A 131 -2.79 13.28 -6.02
C LEU A 131 -1.84 13.95 -7.00
N LEU A 132 -0.59 14.13 -6.60
CA LEU A 132 0.48 14.64 -7.44
C LEU A 132 1.46 13.49 -7.74
N THR A 133 2.03 13.55 -8.94
CA THR A 133 3.08 12.64 -9.38
C THR A 133 4.27 13.49 -9.78
N LEU A 134 5.41 13.26 -9.16
CA LEU A 134 6.68 13.91 -9.48
C LEU A 134 7.53 12.90 -10.28
N PRO A 135 7.68 13.08 -11.60
CA PRO A 135 8.47 12.18 -12.43
C PRO A 135 9.96 12.17 -12.04
N PRO A 136 10.70 11.10 -12.37
CA PRO A 136 12.15 11.09 -12.23
C PRO A 136 12.78 12.28 -12.96
N GLY A 137 13.80 12.91 -12.36
CA GLY A 137 14.48 14.07 -12.93
C GLY A 137 13.67 15.37 -13.01
N SER A 138 12.42 15.40 -12.52
CA SER A 138 11.63 16.65 -12.46
C SER A 138 12.08 17.62 -11.36
N LEU A 139 12.92 17.15 -10.44
CA LEU A 139 13.46 17.92 -9.32
C LEU A 139 14.99 17.91 -9.40
N ASP A 140 15.62 19.04 -9.04
CA ASP A 140 17.07 19.23 -9.02
C ASP A 140 17.74 18.39 -7.91
N SER A 141 17.84 17.09 -8.14
CA SER A 141 18.57 16.17 -7.27
C SER A 141 19.18 15.04 -8.10
N ALA A 142 20.51 14.89 -7.97
CA ALA A 142 21.27 13.77 -8.54
C ALA A 142 20.80 12.39 -8.04
N HIS A 143 19.88 12.33 -7.06
CA HIS A 143 19.39 11.10 -6.44
C HIS A 143 17.90 10.83 -6.73
N SER A 144 17.20 11.71 -7.46
CA SER A 144 15.77 11.53 -7.76
C SER A 144 15.55 10.64 -8.99
N THR A 145 15.83 9.35 -8.85
CA THR A 145 15.70 8.35 -9.93
C THR A 145 14.34 7.66 -9.99
N ALA A 146 13.50 7.81 -8.94
CA ALA A 146 12.19 7.18 -8.85
C ALA A 146 11.04 8.21 -8.97
N VAL A 147 9.88 7.73 -9.42
CA VAL A 147 8.62 8.51 -9.36
C VAL A 147 8.23 8.68 -7.89
N ILE A 148 8.02 9.92 -7.45
CA ILE A 148 7.48 10.21 -6.12
C ILE A 148 5.99 10.53 -6.27
N ARG A 149 5.15 9.78 -5.56
CA ARG A 149 3.70 10.01 -5.48
C ARG A 149 3.40 10.77 -4.21
N VAL A 150 2.60 11.82 -4.31
CA VAL A 150 2.21 12.68 -3.20
C VAL A 150 0.68 12.71 -3.12
N LEU A 151 0.12 12.28 -1.99
CA LEU A 151 -1.31 12.32 -1.72
C LEU A 151 -1.56 13.32 -0.59
N GLN A 152 -2.19 14.45 -0.90
CA GLN A 152 -2.69 15.37 0.09
C GLN A 152 -4.12 15.00 0.46
N LEU A 153 -4.38 14.86 1.76
CA LEU A 153 -5.68 14.69 2.37
C LEU A 153 -6.12 16.00 3.03
N ASP A 154 -7.40 16.30 2.91
CA ASP A 154 -8.05 17.51 3.40
C ASP A 154 -8.91 17.23 4.65
N PRO A 155 -9.21 18.23 5.49
CA PRO A 155 -10.04 18.06 6.68
C PRO A 155 -11.41 17.38 6.43
N PRO A 156 -12.14 17.66 5.34
CA PRO A 156 -13.41 16.98 5.03
C PRO A 156 -13.29 15.45 4.87
N SER A 157 -12.09 14.94 4.56
CA SER A 157 -11.85 13.49 4.49
C SER A 157 -11.78 12.82 5.89
N ASN A 158 -11.79 13.60 6.98
CA ASN A 158 -11.61 13.15 8.36
C ASN A 158 -10.29 12.40 8.62
N ASN A 159 -9.25 12.69 7.85
CA ASN A 159 -7.90 12.13 8.06
C ASN A 159 -6.97 13.08 8.83
N CYS A 160 -7.36 14.34 9.01
CA CYS A 160 -6.58 15.34 9.74
C CYS A 160 -7.48 16.33 10.49
N PRO A 161 -6.99 16.93 11.60
CA PRO A 161 -7.72 17.98 12.30
C PRO A 161 -8.01 19.22 11.43
N PRO A 162 -9.07 19.99 11.73
CA PRO A 162 -9.33 21.26 11.08
C PRO A 162 -8.12 22.21 11.13
N GLY A 163 -7.85 22.90 10.02
CA GLY A 163 -6.71 23.81 9.90
C GLY A 163 -5.37 23.12 9.62
N THR A 164 -5.37 21.81 9.39
CA THR A 164 -4.18 21.07 8.98
C THR A 164 -4.45 20.23 7.73
N PHE A 165 -3.38 19.78 7.08
CA PHE A 165 -3.44 18.83 5.97
C PHE A 165 -2.48 17.69 6.23
N LEU A 166 -2.87 16.48 5.81
CA LEU A 166 -2.03 15.29 5.90
C LEU A 166 -1.52 14.95 4.50
N VAL A 167 -0.20 14.93 4.33
CA VAL A 167 0.44 14.61 3.06
C VAL A 167 1.20 13.30 3.20
N HIS A 168 0.87 12.34 2.35
CA HIS A 168 1.61 11.08 2.21
C HIS A 168 2.50 11.16 0.98
N MET A 169 3.77 10.78 1.13
CA MET A 169 4.67 10.56 0.00
C MET A 169 5.13 9.12 -0.05
N GLN A 170 5.29 8.60 -1.27
CA GLN A 170 5.89 7.30 -1.47
C GLN A 170 6.67 7.21 -2.80
N CYS A 171 7.74 6.43 -2.79
CA CYS A 171 8.47 6.02 -3.98
C CYS A 171 9.07 4.63 -3.78
N SER A 172 9.50 4.00 -4.87
CA SER A 172 10.37 2.81 -4.76
C SER A 172 11.61 3.21 -3.97
N GLY A 173 11.96 2.43 -2.94
CA GLY A 173 13.11 2.71 -2.10
C GLY A 173 14.40 2.40 -2.82
N SER A 174 15.41 3.25 -2.66
CA SER A 174 16.78 2.95 -3.07
C SER A 174 17.53 2.22 -1.94
N GLU A 175 18.86 2.09 -2.04
CA GLU A 175 19.70 1.67 -0.91
C GLU A 175 19.76 2.72 0.22
N ALA A 176 19.22 3.92 -0.02
CA ALA A 176 19.18 5.02 0.93
C ALA A 176 17.99 4.95 1.91
N THR A 177 17.95 5.91 2.84
CA THR A 177 16.83 6.09 3.77
C THR A 177 15.65 6.78 3.11
N ALA A 178 14.44 6.55 3.63
CA ALA A 178 13.25 7.23 3.13
C ALA A 178 13.33 8.77 3.21
N GLU A 179 14.07 9.31 4.19
CA GLU A 179 14.32 10.75 4.29
C GLU A 179 15.15 11.24 3.09
N GLN A 180 16.24 10.55 2.75
CA GLN A 180 17.08 10.90 1.61
C GLN A 180 16.34 10.79 0.28
N ASP A 181 15.56 9.72 0.08
CA ASP A 181 14.78 9.50 -1.15
C ASP A 181 13.71 10.59 -1.35
N LEU A 182 13.08 11.05 -0.28
CA LEU A 182 11.97 12.00 -0.33
C LEU A 182 12.39 13.47 -0.17
N GLN A 183 13.62 13.72 0.28
CA GLN A 183 14.16 15.07 0.52
C GLN A 183 13.96 16.04 -0.67
N PRO A 184 14.15 15.63 -1.95
CA PRO A 184 13.91 16.53 -3.07
C PRO A 184 12.46 17.03 -3.13
N ALA A 185 11.49 16.14 -2.91
CA ALA A 185 10.07 16.49 -2.92
C ALA A 185 9.71 17.37 -1.71
N VAL A 186 10.26 17.06 -0.54
CA VAL A 186 10.08 17.86 0.69
C VAL A 186 10.59 19.29 0.46
N ARG A 187 11.80 19.45 -0.09
CA ARG A 187 12.37 20.78 -0.39
C ARG A 187 11.60 21.54 -1.45
N ALA A 188 10.99 20.85 -2.41
CA ALA A 188 10.19 21.48 -3.46
C ALA A 188 8.83 21.95 -2.94
N LEU A 189 8.18 21.13 -2.10
CA LEU A 189 6.78 21.30 -1.72
C LEU A 189 6.57 22.01 -0.39
N PHE A 190 7.54 21.98 0.53
CA PHE A 190 7.41 22.57 1.86
C PHE A 190 8.36 23.74 2.08
N THR A 191 8.00 24.60 3.02
CA THR A 191 8.86 25.70 3.48
C THR A 191 9.84 25.18 4.52
N ASP A 192 11.11 25.57 4.39
CA ASP A 192 12.13 25.28 5.40
C ASP A 192 11.82 26.09 6.67
N PRO A 193 11.81 25.48 7.87
CA PRO A 193 11.58 26.20 9.12
C PRO A 193 12.50 27.40 9.36
N LEU A 194 13.67 27.42 8.73
CA LEU A 194 14.68 28.49 8.84
C LEU A 194 14.53 29.58 7.78
N ASP A 195 13.66 29.39 6.79
CA ASP A 195 13.51 30.27 5.63
C ASP A 195 12.35 31.26 5.84
N THR A 196 12.65 32.36 6.53
CA THR A 196 11.70 33.44 6.89
C THR A 196 11.30 34.34 5.72
N ASP A 197 12.00 34.23 4.59
CA ASP A 197 11.87 35.16 3.45
C ASP A 197 11.03 34.59 2.29
N SER A 198 10.53 33.37 2.43
CA SER A 198 9.74 32.72 1.39
C SER A 198 8.33 33.33 1.34
N SER A 199 8.01 33.95 0.20
CA SER A 199 6.71 34.54 -0.13
C SER A 199 5.60 33.47 -0.20
N GLY A 200 5.11 33.05 0.96
CA GLY A 200 3.74 32.60 1.28
C GLY A 200 3.09 31.47 0.45
N SER A 201 3.78 30.83 -0.49
CA SER A 201 3.13 29.88 -1.41
C SER A 201 3.21 28.42 -0.97
N ARG A 202 4.27 28.04 -0.23
CA ARG A 202 4.49 26.66 0.22
C ARG A 202 4.10 26.50 1.69
N PRO A 203 3.46 25.38 2.05
CA PRO A 203 3.02 25.16 3.40
C PRO A 203 4.17 24.87 4.37
N ARG A 204 3.99 25.27 5.63
CA ARG A 204 4.94 24.97 6.70
C ARG A 204 4.73 23.55 7.19
N LEU A 205 5.83 22.84 7.40
CA LEU A 205 5.81 21.51 8.00
C LEU A 205 5.65 21.63 9.53
N LEU A 206 4.57 21.06 10.06
CA LEU A 206 4.30 20.98 11.50
C LEU A 206 4.89 19.70 12.10
N TRP A 207 4.86 18.61 11.35
CA TRP A 207 5.36 17.32 11.78
C TRP A 207 5.72 16.44 10.57
N SER A 208 6.72 15.58 10.73
CA SER A 208 7.12 14.60 9.71
C SER A 208 7.54 13.26 10.30
N LEU A 209 7.30 12.21 9.53
CA LEU A 209 7.79 10.85 9.76
C LEU A 209 8.26 10.26 8.43
N TYR A 210 9.44 9.67 8.45
CA TYR A 210 10.01 8.93 7.34
C TYR A 210 10.26 7.49 7.77
N TYR A 211 9.94 6.54 6.90
CA TYR A 211 10.21 5.14 7.16
C TYR A 211 10.32 4.34 5.86
N ASN A 212 11.20 3.35 5.88
CA ASN A 212 11.28 2.35 4.83
C ASN A 212 10.42 1.15 5.23
N VAL A 213 9.75 0.55 4.24
CA VAL A 213 9.02 -0.70 4.41
C VAL A 213 9.50 -1.67 3.35
N ASP A 214 9.83 -2.88 3.77
CA ASP A 214 10.06 -3.99 2.84
C ASP A 214 8.71 -4.70 2.63
N LEU A 215 8.20 -4.63 1.40
CA LEU A 215 6.96 -5.27 1.01
C LEU A 215 7.23 -6.64 0.41
N HIS A 216 6.49 -7.64 0.86
CA HIS A 216 6.60 -9.02 0.39
C HIS A 216 5.47 -9.33 -0.60
N CYS A 217 5.82 -9.44 -1.88
CA CYS A 217 4.89 -9.81 -2.94
C CYS A 217 5.03 -11.30 -3.27
N VAL A 218 3.90 -12.00 -3.36
CA VAL A 218 3.86 -13.42 -3.71
C VAL A 218 3.94 -13.55 -5.23
N ASP A 219 4.86 -14.40 -5.70
CA ASP A 219 4.88 -14.85 -7.08
C ASP A 219 4.01 -16.10 -7.22
N HIS A 220 2.81 -15.93 -7.78
CA HIS A 220 1.84 -17.00 -7.99
C HIS A 220 2.16 -17.89 -9.20
N THR A 221 3.22 -17.60 -9.97
CA THR A 221 3.63 -18.45 -11.11
C THR A 221 4.19 -19.80 -10.66
N HIS A 222 4.75 -19.85 -9.45
CA HIS A 222 5.27 -21.05 -8.82
C HIS A 222 4.59 -21.23 -7.47
N GLN A 223 3.55 -22.06 -7.42
CA GLN A 223 2.90 -22.44 -6.16
C GLN A 223 3.83 -23.39 -5.40
N SER A 224 4.77 -22.82 -4.64
CA SER A 224 5.53 -23.55 -3.66
C SER A 224 4.76 -23.47 -2.34
N GLY A 225 4.27 -24.61 -1.84
CA GLY A 225 3.46 -24.65 -0.62
C GLY A 225 2.82 -26.01 -0.35
N PRO A 226 2.45 -26.32 0.91
CA PRO A 226 1.50 -27.37 1.20
C PRO A 226 0.17 -27.14 0.48
N HIS A 227 -0.49 -28.21 0.04
CA HIS A 227 -1.84 -28.11 -0.52
C HIS A 227 -2.81 -27.50 0.50
N GLY A 228 -3.64 -26.55 0.06
CA GLY A 228 -4.55 -25.81 0.92
C GLY A 228 -3.91 -24.61 1.64
N LEU A 229 -2.62 -24.32 1.42
CA LEU A 229 -2.01 -23.06 1.84
C LEU A 229 -2.09 -22.03 0.72
N TYR A 230 -2.63 -20.85 1.03
CA TYR A 230 -2.71 -19.72 0.12
C TYR A 230 -2.00 -18.52 0.76
N LEU A 231 -1.12 -17.88 0.00
CA LEU A 231 -0.42 -16.68 0.42
C LEU A 231 -1.02 -15.46 -0.27
N THR A 232 -1.09 -14.34 0.44
CA THR A 232 -1.50 -13.04 -0.11
C THR A 232 -0.38 -12.04 0.02
N SER A 233 -0.18 -11.24 -1.01
CA SER A 233 0.82 -10.17 -1.05
C SER A 233 0.46 -9.02 -0.11
N GLU A 234 1.48 -8.25 0.26
CA GLU A 234 1.26 -6.96 0.92
C GLU A 234 0.85 -5.87 -0.08
N PRO A 235 0.18 -4.79 0.38
CA PRO A 235 -0.18 -3.67 -0.49
C PRO A 235 1.04 -3.05 -1.15
N ASP A 236 1.05 -3.02 -2.47
CA ASP A 236 2.16 -2.51 -3.26
C ASP A 236 2.21 -0.97 -3.30
N THR A 237 3.09 -0.40 -4.15
CA THR A 237 3.19 1.05 -4.31
C THR A 237 2.11 1.64 -5.23
N SER A 238 1.23 0.82 -5.81
CA SER A 238 0.24 1.29 -6.78
C SER A 238 -0.77 2.24 -6.14
N ILE A 239 -1.43 3.05 -6.98
CA ILE A 239 -2.38 4.08 -6.53
C ILE A 239 -3.73 3.46 -6.15
N GLY A 240 -4.07 2.33 -6.75
CA GLY A 240 -5.37 1.69 -6.58
C GLY A 240 -5.26 0.33 -5.90
N TYR A 241 -6.40 -0.33 -5.75
CA TYR A 241 -6.50 -1.65 -5.13
C TYR A 241 -6.60 -2.79 -6.14
N GLU A 242 -6.33 -2.52 -7.42
CA GLU A 242 -6.50 -3.48 -8.52
C GLU A 242 -5.65 -4.74 -8.33
N LYS A 243 -4.39 -4.60 -7.90
CA LYS A 243 -3.54 -5.76 -7.65
C LYS A 243 -4.09 -6.65 -6.53
N ALA A 244 -4.51 -6.05 -5.42
CA ALA A 244 -5.11 -6.79 -4.32
C ALA A 244 -6.42 -7.50 -4.75
N ALA A 245 -7.26 -6.83 -5.53
CA ALA A 245 -8.49 -7.42 -6.06
C ALA A 245 -8.22 -8.59 -7.04
N ASN A 246 -7.26 -8.41 -7.94
CA ASN A 246 -6.88 -9.40 -8.96
C ASN A 246 -6.12 -10.59 -8.37
N GLU A 247 -5.44 -10.43 -7.24
CA GLU A 247 -4.79 -11.54 -6.53
C GLU A 247 -5.83 -12.46 -5.87
N VAL A 248 -6.80 -11.88 -5.16
CA VAL A 248 -7.73 -12.66 -4.32
C VAL A 248 -8.74 -13.44 -5.17
N ALA A 249 -9.28 -12.88 -6.24
CA ALA A 249 -10.35 -13.51 -7.03
C ALA A 249 -9.96 -14.90 -7.63
N PRO A 250 -8.86 -15.04 -8.40
CA PRO A 250 -8.48 -16.32 -9.00
C PRO A 250 -7.74 -17.26 -8.05
N HIS A 251 -6.95 -16.74 -7.10
CA HIS A 251 -6.04 -17.57 -6.29
C HIS A 251 -6.60 -17.89 -4.90
N VAL A 252 -7.55 -17.09 -4.39
CA VAL A 252 -8.12 -17.27 -3.05
C VAL A 252 -9.60 -17.60 -3.08
N TYR A 253 -10.42 -17.06 -3.99
CA TYR A 253 -11.86 -17.39 -4.00
C TYR A 253 -12.21 -18.62 -4.86
N LYS A 254 -11.73 -18.71 -6.10
CA LYS A 254 -12.04 -19.84 -7.00
C LYS A 254 -11.74 -21.23 -6.43
N PRO A 255 -10.68 -21.43 -5.63
CA PRO A 255 -10.44 -22.75 -5.02
C PRO A 255 -11.49 -23.19 -3.99
N PHE A 256 -12.33 -22.26 -3.50
CA PHE A 256 -13.36 -22.52 -2.48
C PHE A 256 -14.79 -22.47 -3.03
N SER A 257 -14.97 -22.18 -4.32
CA SER A 257 -16.26 -22.17 -5.02
C SER A 257 -16.51 -23.48 -5.75
#